data_AF-U9SNU4-F1
#
_entry.id   AF-U9SNU4-F1
#
_cell.length_a   1.000
_cell.length_b   1.000
_cell.length_c   1.000
_cell.angle_alpha   90.00
_cell.angle_beta   90.00
_cell.angle_gamma   90.00
#
_symmetry.space_group_name_H-M   'P 1'
#
loop_
_entity.id
_entity.type
_entity.pdbx_description
1 polymer ?
#
loop_
_entity_poly.entity_id
_entity_poly.type
_entity_poly.pdbx_seq_one_letter_code
_entity_poly.pdbx_strand_id
1 'polypeptide(L)'
;IISVYYLCGDQYAYSGNVINFPQDIGEFVFRLPRHPSTLDTLIVCRSSAESSTSFRDFTVRRDKVRKALCWLKRNNQYYADIIIDDNVLRTLPDEGSIDDLLPQVRDAEN
;
A
#
# COMPACT_ATOMS: atom_id res chain seq x y z
N ILE A 1 8.81 11.41 -10.38
CA ILE A 1 7.56 11.51 -11.18
C ILE A 1 7.62 10.37 -12.18
N ILE A 2 6.64 9.47 -12.17
CA ILE A 2 6.56 8.36 -13.13
C ILE A 2 5.73 8.86 -14.31
N SER A 3 6.29 8.79 -15.51
CA SER A 3 5.56 9.08 -16.75
C SER A 3 5.14 7.77 -17.39
N VAL A 4 3.84 7.60 -17.59
CA VAL A 4 3.26 6.45 -18.30
C VAL A 4 2.88 6.90 -19.70
N TYR A 5 3.31 6.15 -20.71
CA TYR A 5 3.04 6.39 -22.12
C TYR A 5 2.23 5.23 -22.70
N TYR A 6 1.32 5.56 -23.60
CA TYR A 6 0.56 4.57 -24.35
C TYR A 6 1.23 4.36 -25.71
N LEU A 7 1.65 3.13 -25.99
CA LEU A 7 2.28 2.73 -27.25
C LEU A 7 1.25 2.11 -28.20
N CYS A 8 1.57 2.10 -29.49
CA CYS A 8 0.75 1.40 -30.49
C CYS A 8 0.72 -0.11 -30.16
N GLY A 9 -0.49 -0.70 -30.15
CA GLY A 9 -0.68 -2.12 -29.80
C GLY A 9 -1.09 -2.38 -28.35
N ASP A 10 -1.69 -1.40 -27.66
CA ASP A 10 -2.21 -1.52 -26.29
C ASP A 10 -1.14 -1.87 -25.24
N GLN A 11 0.07 -1.36 -25.47
CA GLN A 11 1.21 -1.54 -24.56
C GLN A 11 1.47 -0.26 -23.77
N TYR A 12 1.87 -0.42 -22.52
CA TYR A 12 2.31 0.67 -21.66
C TYR A 12 3.84 0.74 -21.63
N ALA A 13 4.38 1.94 -21.81
CA ALA A 13 5.80 2.24 -21.55
C ALA A 13 5.93 3.17 -20.34
N TYR A 14 6.97 2.94 -19.55
CA TYR A 14 7.28 3.73 -18.36
C TYR A 14 8.61 4.45 -18.57
N SER A 15 8.69 5.73 -18.21
CA SER A 15 9.96 6.48 -18.15
C SER A 15 10.32 6.79 -16.70
N GLY A 16 11.60 6.59 -16.37
CA GLY A 16 12.17 6.68 -15.02
C GLY A 16 12.86 5.37 -14.61
N ASN A 17 13.36 5.33 -13.37
CA ASN A 17 13.97 4.14 -12.78
C ASN A 17 12.88 3.22 -12.22
N VAL A 18 12.08 2.60 -13.10
CA VAL A 18 10.97 1.72 -12.73
C VAL A 18 11.16 0.36 -13.39
N ILE A 19 11.05 -0.71 -12.61
CA ILE A 19 11.04 -2.09 -13.11
C ILE A 19 9.78 -2.76 -12.53
N ASN A 20 8.97 -3.37 -13.40
CA ASN A 20 7.78 -4.11 -12.99
C ASN A 20 8.06 -5.60 -13.07
N PHE A 21 7.76 -6.32 -12.00
CA PHE A 21 7.81 -7.78 -11.95
C PHE A 21 6.39 -8.33 -11.79
N PRO A 22 6.00 -9.38 -12.53
CA PRO A 22 4.73 -10.04 -12.28
C PRO A 22 4.75 -10.62 -10.85
N GLN A 23 3.73 -10.30 -10.07
CA GLN A 23 3.51 -10.86 -8.74
C GLN A 23 2.30 -11.77 -8.78
N ASP A 24 2.37 -12.92 -8.12
CA ASP A 24 1.19 -13.71 -7.84
C ASP A 24 0.38 -13.00 -6.77
N ILE A 25 -0.78 -12.49 -7.16
CA ILE A 25 -1.64 -11.72 -6.27
C ILE A 25 -2.70 -12.58 -5.60
N GLY A 26 -2.95 -13.80 -6.10
CA GLY A 26 -4.11 -14.62 -5.74
C GLY A 26 -4.26 -14.81 -4.23
N GLU A 27 -3.17 -15.10 -3.54
CA GLU A 27 -3.19 -15.44 -2.11
C GLU A 27 -3.68 -14.29 -1.21
N PHE A 28 -3.34 -13.04 -1.52
CA PHE A 28 -3.67 -11.91 -0.64
C PHE A 28 -4.91 -11.12 -1.03
N VAL A 29 -5.48 -11.31 -2.23
CA VAL A 29 -6.71 -10.58 -2.61
C VAL A 29 -7.96 -11.11 -1.91
N PHE A 30 -7.94 -12.36 -1.44
CA PHE A 30 -9.10 -12.97 -0.78
C PHE A 30 -9.30 -12.53 0.67
N ARG A 31 -8.26 -12.01 1.34
CA ARG A 31 -8.33 -11.58 2.75
C ARG A 31 -7.80 -10.16 2.91
N LEU A 32 -8.68 -9.23 3.29
CA LEU A 32 -8.36 -7.82 3.37
C LEU A 32 -8.84 -7.21 4.71
N PRO A 33 -8.15 -6.22 5.27
CA PRO A 33 -6.87 -5.69 4.81
C PRO A 33 -5.70 -6.62 5.19
N ARG A 34 -4.56 -6.48 4.51
CA ARG A 34 -3.30 -7.09 4.96
C ARG A 34 -2.73 -6.34 6.15
N HIS A 35 -2.02 -7.05 7.02
CA HIS A 35 -1.28 -6.42 8.10
C HIS A 35 -0.10 -5.61 7.53
N PRO A 36 0.13 -4.37 7.97
CA PRO A 36 1.21 -3.54 7.40
C PRO A 36 2.61 -4.18 7.49
N SER A 37 2.86 -4.96 8.54
CA SER A 37 4.16 -5.63 8.75
C SER A 37 4.39 -6.86 7.86
N THR A 38 3.34 -7.37 7.20
CA THR A 38 3.43 -8.55 6.31
C THR A 38 3.38 -8.13 4.84
N LEU A 39 3.56 -6.84 4.55
CA LEU A 39 3.60 -6.36 3.18
C LEU A 39 4.96 -6.67 2.56
N ASP A 40 4.95 -7.23 1.35
CA ASP A 40 6.14 -7.41 0.51
C ASP A 40 6.57 -6.08 -0.12
N THR A 41 6.74 -5.06 0.70
CA THR A 41 7.05 -3.70 0.28
C THR A 41 8.09 -3.15 1.23
N LEU A 42 9.23 -2.72 0.70
CA LEU A 42 10.26 -2.05 1.50
C LEU A 42 10.15 -0.54 1.31
N ILE A 43 10.05 0.20 2.40
CA ILE A 43 10.02 1.66 2.37
C ILE A 43 11.43 2.19 2.60
N VAL A 44 11.93 2.94 1.62
CA VAL A 44 13.25 3.60 1.71
C VAL A 44 13.03 5.08 2.00
N CYS A 45 13.49 5.51 3.19
CA CYS A 45 13.39 6.88 3.65
C CYS A 45 14.77 7.55 3.60
N ARG A 46 14.88 8.68 2.88
CA ARG A 46 16.13 9.43 2.77
C ARG A 46 16.29 10.35 3.99
N SER A 47 17.38 10.18 4.75
CA SER A 47 17.66 10.92 5.98
C SER A 47 17.92 12.43 5.78
N SER A 48 18.21 12.88 4.55
CA SER A 48 18.77 14.21 4.28
C SER A 48 17.77 15.39 4.24
N ALA A 49 16.60 15.26 4.87
CA ALA A 49 15.71 16.39 5.06
C ALA A 49 15.42 16.54 6.56
N GLU A 50 16.24 17.36 7.23
CA GLU A 50 15.99 17.92 8.56
C GLU A 50 14.73 18.80 8.57
N SER A 51 13.57 18.18 8.35
CA SER A 51 12.27 18.66 8.77
C SER A 51 11.40 17.42 8.89
N SER A 52 11.27 16.96 10.12
CA SER A 52 10.52 15.80 10.61
C SER A 52 9.00 15.87 10.37
N THR A 53 8.57 16.55 9.29
CA THR A 53 7.18 16.89 8.97
C THR A 53 6.85 16.74 7.48
N SER A 54 7.80 16.43 6.60
CA SER A 54 7.57 16.40 5.15
C SER A 54 7.51 15.00 4.52
N PHE A 55 8.00 13.96 5.20
CA PHE A 55 7.89 12.58 4.73
C PHE A 55 6.55 11.97 5.15
N ARG A 56 5.56 12.23 4.30
CA ARG A 56 4.29 11.52 4.06
C ARG A 56 3.67 10.72 5.21
N ASP A 57 2.50 11.21 5.57
CA ASP A 57 1.45 10.65 6.40
C ASP A 57 1.08 9.20 6.02
N PHE A 58 1.69 8.20 6.67
CA PHE A 58 1.11 6.85 6.74
C PHE A 58 -0.07 6.81 7.72
N THR A 59 -0.92 7.84 7.67
CA THR A 59 -2.07 7.99 8.56
C THR A 59 -3.21 7.11 8.08
N VAL A 60 -3.53 6.11 8.90
CA VAL A 60 -4.63 5.18 8.67
C VAL A 60 -5.82 5.56 9.55
N ARG A 61 -7.01 5.38 8.99
CA ARG A 61 -8.28 5.52 9.69
C ARG A 61 -9.07 4.22 9.60
N ARG A 62 -9.07 3.43 10.67
CA ARG A 62 -9.70 2.10 10.74
C ARG A 62 -11.13 2.10 10.21
N ASP A 63 -11.95 3.06 10.62
CA ASP A 63 -13.36 3.13 10.19
C ASP A 63 -13.52 3.41 8.69
N LYS A 64 -12.63 4.22 8.11
CA LYS A 64 -12.64 4.51 6.68
C LYS A 64 -12.23 3.28 5.88
N VAL A 65 -11.19 2.57 6.33
CA VAL A 65 -10.74 1.31 5.71
C VAL A 65 -11.86 0.27 5.71
N ARG A 66 -12.49 0.04 6.87
CA ARG A 66 -13.62 -0.91 6.97
C ARG A 66 -14.77 -0.53 6.04
N LYS A 67 -15.17 0.74 6.00
CA LYS A 67 -16.24 1.21 5.10
C LYS A 67 -15.88 1.03 3.62
N ALA A 68 -14.63 1.30 3.25
CA ALA A 68 -14.15 1.10 1.89
C ALA A 68 -14.17 -0.38 1.48
N LEU A 69 -13.74 -1.30 2.36
CA LEU A 69 -13.79 -2.74 2.10
C LEU A 69 -15.23 -3.27 1.97
N CYS A 70 -16.13 -2.81 2.85
CA CYS A 70 -17.55 -3.13 2.74
C CYS A 70 -18.17 -2.61 1.43
N TRP A 71 -17.76 -1.41 0.98
CA TRP A 71 -18.20 -0.87 -0.30
C TRP A 71 -17.63 -1.71 -1.45
N LEU A 72 -16.34 -2.05 -1.43
CA LEU A 72 -15.68 -2.84 -2.46
C LEU A 72 -16.38 -4.20 -2.66
N LYS A 73 -16.64 -4.91 -1.56
CA LYS A 73 -17.32 -6.21 -1.57
C LYS A 73 -18.74 -6.14 -2.16
N ARG A 74 -19.45 -5.03 -1.95
CA ARG A 74 -20.83 -4.85 -2.43
C ARG A 74 -20.93 -4.39 -3.88
N ASN A 75 -19.93 -3.65 -4.37
CA ASN A 75 -20.03 -2.93 -5.65
C ASN A 75 -19.16 -3.55 -6.75
N ASN A 76 -18.23 -4.43 -6.42
CA ASN A 76 -17.35 -5.05 -7.41
C ASN A 76 -17.49 -6.58 -7.37
N GLN A 77 -18.03 -7.16 -8.45
CA GLN A 77 -18.24 -8.61 -8.58
C GLN A 77 -16.96 -9.43 -8.39
N TYR A 78 -15.80 -8.89 -8.79
CA TYR A 78 -14.52 -9.59 -8.66
C TYR A 78 -14.02 -9.66 -7.21
N TYR A 79 -14.64 -8.89 -6.31
CA TYR A 79 -14.31 -8.82 -4.90
C TYR A 79 -15.49 -9.25 -4.01
N ALA A 80 -16.53 -9.86 -4.59
CA ALA A 80 -17.70 -10.29 -3.83
C ALA A 80 -17.35 -11.35 -2.76
N ASP A 81 -16.33 -12.17 -3.04
CA ASP A 81 -15.91 -13.29 -2.19
C ASP A 81 -14.79 -12.94 -1.20
N ILE A 82 -14.37 -11.67 -1.12
CA ILE A 82 -13.32 -11.30 -0.16
C ILE A 82 -13.80 -11.46 1.29
N ILE A 83 -12.89 -11.92 2.13
CA ILE A 83 -13.05 -11.99 3.58
C ILE A 83 -12.46 -10.71 4.17
N ILE A 84 -13.30 -9.97 4.91
CA ILE A 84 -12.84 -8.83 5.68
C ILE A 84 -12.30 -9.35 7.01
N ASP A 85 -11.01 -9.17 7.26
CA ASP A 85 -10.34 -9.62 8.47
C ASP A 85 -10.45 -8.56 9.58
N ASP A 86 -11.40 -8.78 10.49
CA ASP A 86 -11.61 -7.91 11.64
C ASP A 86 -10.44 -7.94 12.65
N ASN A 87 -9.63 -9.01 12.68
CA ASN A 87 -8.47 -9.06 13.57
C ASN A 87 -7.40 -8.07 13.09
N VAL A 88 -7.13 -8.05 11.78
CA VAL A 88 -6.19 -7.07 11.20
C VAL A 88 -6.77 -5.65 11.31
N LEU A 89 -8.06 -5.45 11.07
CA LEU A 89 -8.67 -4.13 11.27
C LEU A 89 -8.51 -3.62 12.70
N ARG A 90 -8.53 -4.49 13.71
CA ARG A 90 -8.32 -4.10 15.11
C ARG A 90 -6.90 -3.66 15.42
N THR A 91 -5.89 -4.14 14.68
CA THR A 91 -4.50 -3.70 14.87
C THR A 91 -4.24 -2.31 14.28
N LEU A 92 -5.10 -1.84 13.38
CA LEU A 92 -5.01 -0.49 12.81
C LEU A 92 -5.45 0.58 13.81
N PRO A 93 -4.81 1.76 13.80
CA PRO A 93 -5.22 2.89 14.62
C PRO A 93 -6.58 3.44 14.18
N ASP A 94 -7.32 4.03 15.12
CA ASP A 94 -8.58 4.72 14.83
C ASP A 94 -8.37 5.89 13.87
N GLU A 95 -7.38 6.72 14.17
CA GLU A 95 -6.84 7.77 13.31
C GLU A 95 -5.39 8.04 13.76
N GLY A 96 -4.41 7.60 12.96
CA GLY A 96 -2.99 7.76 13.35
C GLY A 96 -2.01 7.12 12.36
N SER A 97 -0.73 7.41 12.54
CA SER A 97 0.33 6.86 11.69
C SER A 97 0.56 5.37 11.96
N ILE A 98 0.90 4.62 10.91
CA ILE A 98 1.35 3.21 10.99
C ILE A 98 2.85 3.05 10.65
N ASP A 99 3.64 4.13 10.72
CA ASP A 99 5.07 4.11 10.38
C ASP A 99 5.83 2.97 11.05
N ASP A 100 5.56 2.76 12.35
CA ASP A 100 6.23 1.73 13.16
C ASP A 100 5.88 0.30 12.73
N LEU A 101 4.75 0.11 12.03
CA LEU A 101 4.30 -1.20 11.56
C LEU A 101 4.85 -1.56 10.18
N LEU A 102 5.49 -0.60 9.50
CA LEU A 102 5.98 -0.78 8.14
C LEU A 102 7.47 -1.19 8.15
N PRO A 103 7.87 -2.14 7.30
CA PRO A 103 9.29 -2.46 7.12
C PRO A 103 10.02 -1.30 6.42
N GLN A 104 10.91 -0.63 7.16
CA GLN A 104 11.68 0.52 6.68
C GLN A 104 13.18 0.22 6.66
N VAL A 105 13.87 0.72 5.63
CA VAL A 105 15.34 0.79 5.58
C VAL A 105 15.73 2.26 5.51
N ARG A 106 16.69 2.65 6.35
CA ARG A 106 17.30 3.98 6.37
C ARG A 106 18.61 3.93 5.61
N ASP A 107 18.88 4.94 4.79
CA ASP A 107 20.18 5.09 4.16
C ASP A 107 21.25 5.34 5.24
N ALA A 108 22.37 4.62 5.17
CA ALA A 108 23.53 4.89 6.00
C ALA A 108 24.12 6.25 5.61
N GLU A 109 24.31 7.13 6.60
CA GLU A 109 25.07 8.35 6.41
C GLU A 109 26.51 7.98 6.02
N ASN A 110 26.96 8.48 4.87
CA ASN A 110 28.33 8.34 4.37
C ASN A 110 29.07 9.66 4.56
#